data_AF-A0A0H2SJP9-F1
#
_entry.id   AF-A0A0H2SJP9-F1
#
_cell.length_a   1.000
_cell.length_b   1.000
_cell.length_c   1.000
_cell.angle_alpha   90.00
_cell.angle_beta   90.00
_cell.angle_gamma   90.00
#
_symmetry.space_group_name_H-M   'P 1'
#
loop_
_entity.id
_entity.type
_entity.pdbx_description
1 polymer ?
#
loop_
_entity_poly.entity_id
_entity_poly.type
_entity_poly.pdbx_seq_one_letter_code
_entity_poly.pdbx_strand_id
1 'polypeptide(L)'
;TKYGAFGLYSAGSTKYTFQPSGNGTNKYYGYTYYPDVNINGKTIPNEENYIGYYNGENNIAFMATYENKIQNMNINGSFEYVISGSKSPANPWGEYATWTEGGQGTKFLDDKILEHKYDFNLKVDYPFYGLKIFNGMNLRYTKNKLELVDTNDNYDMKMFKPSNKDEFYYNFNIGAEYRF
;
A
#
# COMPACT_ATOMS: atom_id res chain seq x y z
N THR A 1 -15.43 -15.21 19.09
CA THR A 1 -16.51 -14.92 20.06
C THR A 1 -17.83 -15.44 19.52
N LYS A 2 -18.93 -15.42 20.28
CA LYS A 2 -20.27 -15.74 19.75
C LYS A 2 -20.77 -14.77 18.65
N TYR A 3 -20.09 -13.63 18.50
CA TYR A 3 -20.39 -12.61 17.50
C TYR A 3 -19.40 -12.62 16.32
N GLY A 4 -18.60 -13.69 16.16
CA GLY A 4 -17.57 -13.79 15.14
C GLY A 4 -16.14 -13.61 15.67
N ALA A 5 -15.19 -13.57 14.75
CA ALA A 5 -13.77 -13.33 14.98
C ALA A 5 -13.43 -11.89 14.58
N PHE A 6 -12.66 -11.22 15.43
CA PHE A 6 -12.15 -9.87 15.20
C PHE A 6 -10.62 -9.94 15.22
N GLY A 7 -9.98 -9.27 14.26
CA GLY A 7 -8.54 -9.09 14.22
C GLY A 7 -8.18 -7.61 14.27
N LEU A 8 -7.11 -7.27 14.98
CA LEU A 8 -6.52 -5.94 15.00
C LEU A 8 -5.04 -6.09 14.69
N TYR A 9 -4.57 -5.35 13.69
CA TYR A 9 -3.20 -5.40 13.22
C TYR A 9 -2.66 -3.98 13.09
N SER A 10 -1.36 -3.83 13.32
CA SER A 10 -0.64 -2.60 13.03
C SER A 10 0.72 -2.93 12.45
N ALA A 11 1.15 -2.15 11.48
CA ALA A 11 2.48 -2.26 10.88
C ALA A 11 2.99 -0.86 10.55
N GLY A 12 4.30 -0.70 10.46
CA GLY A 12 4.89 0.59 10.10
C GLY A 12 6.36 0.45 9.80
N SER A 13 6.87 1.43 9.06
CA SER A 13 8.26 1.47 8.65
C SER A 13 8.74 2.90 8.50
N THR A 14 9.97 3.16 8.90
CA THR A 14 10.64 4.44 8.69
C THR A 14 11.01 4.61 7.22
N LYS A 15 11.26 5.85 6.80
CA LYS A 15 11.94 6.15 5.53
C LYS A 15 13.34 5.53 5.57
N TYR A 16 13.84 5.12 4.40
CA TYR A 16 15.14 4.46 4.21
C TYR A 16 15.19 2.97 4.61
N THR A 17 14.09 2.36 5.05
CA THR A 17 14.08 0.97 5.55
C THR A 17 14.31 -0.09 4.47
N PHE A 18 13.84 0.17 3.25
CA PHE A 18 13.80 -0.82 2.16
C PHE A 18 14.82 -0.53 1.05
N GLN A 19 15.67 0.46 1.26
CA GLN A 19 16.52 0.99 0.21
C GLN A 19 17.67 0.07 -0.17
N PRO A 20 18.12 0.11 -1.43
CA PRO A 20 19.38 -0.50 -1.80
C PRO A 20 20.53 0.19 -1.06
N SER A 21 21.51 -0.56 -0.58
CA SER A 21 22.73 0.03 -0.02
C SER A 21 23.72 0.33 -1.15
N GLY A 22 24.21 1.57 -1.30
CA GLY A 22 25.29 1.83 -2.28
C GLY A 22 25.57 3.30 -2.64
N ASN A 23 26.82 3.57 -3.03
CA ASN A 23 27.33 4.88 -3.50
C ASN A 23 26.86 5.22 -4.92
N GLY A 24 25.54 5.28 -5.15
CA GLY A 24 25.02 5.96 -6.32
C GLY A 24 25.25 5.31 -7.68
N THR A 25 25.56 4.03 -7.72
CA THR A 25 25.44 3.27 -8.96
C THR A 25 24.85 1.95 -8.54
N ASN A 26 23.52 1.88 -8.65
CA ASN A 26 22.69 0.85 -8.06
C ASN A 26 23.12 -0.54 -8.56
N LYS A 27 23.97 -1.24 -7.78
CA LYS A 27 24.45 -2.60 -8.03
C LYS A 27 24.05 -3.58 -6.93
N TYR A 28 23.28 -3.12 -5.94
CA TYR A 28 22.93 -3.91 -4.76
C TYR A 28 21.42 -4.02 -4.62
N TYR A 29 20.98 -5.18 -4.15
CA TYR A 29 19.56 -5.51 -4.00
C TYR A 29 18.86 -4.53 -3.06
N GLY A 30 17.90 -3.76 -3.60
CA GLY A 30 16.84 -3.16 -2.78
C GLY A 30 15.82 -4.23 -2.39
N TYR A 31 14.99 -3.95 -1.38
CA TYR A 31 13.85 -4.82 -1.06
C TYR A 31 12.67 -4.51 -1.99
N THR A 32 12.94 -4.57 -3.30
CA THR A 32 11.98 -4.28 -4.36
C THR A 32 12.02 -5.32 -5.48
N TYR A 33 10.86 -5.59 -6.09
CA TYR A 33 10.75 -6.51 -7.23
C TYR A 33 11.39 -5.94 -8.49
N TYR A 34 11.25 -4.63 -8.69
CA TYR A 34 11.82 -3.92 -9.83
C TYR A 34 12.87 -2.90 -9.35
N PRO A 35 13.97 -2.73 -10.09
CA PRO A 35 15.00 -1.74 -9.76
C PRO A 35 14.59 -0.30 -10.11
N ASP A 36 13.36 -0.09 -10.58
CA ASP A 36 12.81 1.17 -11.04
C ASP A 36 11.34 1.30 -10.57
N VAL A 37 10.79 2.50 -10.67
CA VAL A 37 9.40 2.88 -10.41
C VAL A 37 8.65 3.25 -11.69
N ASN A 38 9.33 3.34 -12.83
CA ASN A 38 8.72 3.57 -14.13
C ASN A 38 9.37 2.68 -15.21
N ILE A 39 8.56 1.93 -15.95
CA ILE A 39 9.05 1.16 -17.11
C ILE A 39 8.23 1.57 -18.32
N ASN A 40 8.88 2.14 -19.34
CA ASN A 40 8.27 2.56 -20.60
C ASN A 40 7.04 3.47 -20.41
N GLY A 41 7.11 4.41 -19.46
CA GLY A 41 6.03 5.35 -19.17
C GLY A 41 4.93 4.79 -18.25
N LYS A 42 5.01 3.53 -17.84
CA LYS A 42 4.09 2.94 -16.87
C LYS A 42 4.69 3.01 -15.46
N THR A 43 4.00 3.71 -14.57
CA THR A 43 4.33 3.74 -13.15
C THR A 43 4.07 2.37 -12.53
N ILE A 44 5.04 1.87 -11.78
CA ILE A 44 4.91 0.67 -10.95
C ILE A 44 4.40 1.11 -9.57
N PRO A 45 3.20 0.71 -9.14
CA PRO A 45 2.68 1.06 -7.82
C PRO A 45 3.61 0.57 -6.70
N ASN A 46 3.64 1.30 -5.59
CA ASN A 46 4.44 0.92 -4.42
C ASN A 46 4.07 -0.48 -3.92
N GLU A 47 2.76 -0.76 -3.90
CA GLU A 47 2.17 -2.03 -3.48
C GLU A 47 2.63 -3.24 -4.32
N GLU A 48 3.08 -3.01 -5.55
CA GLU A 48 3.61 -4.05 -6.44
C GLU A 48 5.13 -4.12 -6.41
N ASN A 49 5.79 -3.05 -5.97
CA ASN A 49 7.24 -2.97 -6.03
C ASN A 49 7.92 -3.38 -4.71
N TYR A 50 7.36 -3.08 -3.55
CA TYR A 50 7.98 -3.44 -2.26
C TYR A 50 7.89 -4.93 -1.97
N ILE A 51 9.01 -5.53 -1.57
CA ILE A 51 9.07 -6.93 -1.11
C ILE A 51 8.82 -6.97 0.40
N GLY A 52 7.93 -7.87 0.83
CA GLY A 52 7.71 -8.19 2.24
C GLY A 52 6.68 -7.32 2.97
N TYR A 53 6.69 -6.00 2.75
CA TYR A 53 5.68 -5.11 3.35
C TYR A 53 4.89 -4.33 2.30
N TYR A 54 3.60 -4.64 2.20
CA TYR A 54 2.67 -4.11 1.19
C TYR A 54 2.63 -2.58 1.12
N ASN A 55 2.61 -1.89 2.27
CA ASN A 55 2.55 -0.43 2.31
C ASN A 55 3.94 0.24 2.12
N GLY A 56 5.02 -0.53 2.06
CA GLY A 56 6.37 -0.05 1.80
C GLY A 56 7.01 0.70 2.97
N GLU A 57 7.88 1.65 2.67
CA GLU A 57 8.56 2.47 3.68
C GLU A 57 7.74 3.71 4.09
N ASN A 58 8.24 4.44 5.09
CA ASN A 58 7.71 5.74 5.53
C ASN A 58 6.19 5.78 5.72
N ASN A 59 5.64 4.82 6.47
CA ASN A 59 4.22 4.74 6.75
C ASN A 59 3.92 4.07 8.10
N ILE A 60 2.68 4.27 8.55
CA ILE A 60 2.05 3.45 9.59
C ILE A 60 0.66 3.04 9.13
N ALA A 61 0.30 1.79 9.38
CA ALA A 61 -0.94 1.17 8.99
C ALA A 61 -1.62 0.52 10.21
N PHE A 62 -2.94 0.63 10.25
CA PHE A 62 -3.81 -0.04 11.22
C PHE A 62 -4.92 -0.76 10.48
N MET A 63 -5.13 -2.04 10.75
CA MET A 63 -6.17 -2.83 10.12
C MET A 63 -7.06 -3.51 11.16
N ALA A 64 -8.37 -3.37 10.97
CA ALA A 64 -9.37 -4.17 11.65
C ALA A 64 -9.96 -5.20 10.67
N THR A 65 -10.11 -6.45 11.12
CA THR A 65 -10.77 -7.50 10.34
C THR A 65 -11.92 -8.08 11.13
N TYR A 66 -12.91 -8.58 10.40
CA TYR A 66 -14.08 -9.25 10.94
C TYR A 66 -14.45 -10.44 10.07
N GLU A 67 -14.67 -11.58 10.72
CA GLU A 67 -15.17 -12.79 10.07
C GLU A 67 -16.31 -13.37 10.91
N ASN A 68 -17.44 -13.69 10.28
CA ASN A 68 -18.53 -14.37 10.95
C ASN A 68 -19.37 -15.19 9.97
N LYS A 69 -20.03 -16.21 10.53
CA LYS A 69 -21.06 -16.98 9.86
C LYS A 69 -22.39 -16.75 10.55
N ILE A 70 -23.31 -16.04 9.88
CA ILE A 70 -24.65 -15.74 10.39
C ILE A 70 -25.64 -16.56 9.56
N GLN A 71 -26.26 -17.56 10.18
CA GLN A 71 -27.11 -18.53 9.46
C GLN A 71 -26.35 -19.17 8.29
N ASN A 72 -26.86 -19.00 7.06
CA ASN A 72 -26.23 -19.48 5.83
C ASN A 72 -25.38 -18.40 5.14
N MET A 73 -25.07 -17.27 5.79
CA MET A 73 -24.21 -16.22 5.25
C MET A 73 -22.81 -16.31 5.84
N ASN A 74 -21.77 -16.31 5.01
CA ASN A 74 -20.40 -16.08 5.44
C ASN A 74 -20.03 -14.62 5.14
N ILE A 75 -19.60 -13.89 6.16
CA ILE A 75 -19.26 -12.47 6.07
C ILE A 75 -17.78 -12.33 6.43
N ASN A 76 -17.02 -11.69 5.53
CA ASN A 76 -15.62 -11.34 5.74
C ASN A 76 -15.45 -9.86 5.43
N GLY A 77 -14.91 -9.09 6.37
CA GLY A 77 -14.67 -7.67 6.19
C GLY A 77 -13.30 -7.25 6.70
N SER A 78 -12.74 -6.22 6.08
CA SER A 78 -11.56 -5.54 6.59
C SER A 78 -11.67 -4.03 6.37
N PHE A 79 -11.04 -3.29 7.27
CA PHE A 79 -10.82 -1.86 7.14
C PHE A 79 -9.36 -1.58 7.49
N GLU A 80 -8.62 -1.00 6.56
CA GLU A 80 -7.23 -0.55 6.77
C GLU A 80 -7.15 0.97 6.63
N TYR A 81 -6.44 1.59 7.57
CA TYR A 81 -6.07 3.00 7.51
C TYR A 81 -4.55 3.13 7.50
N VAL A 82 -4.02 3.82 6.48
CA VAL A 82 -2.58 4.00 6.27
C VAL A 82 -2.26 5.49 6.18
N ILE A 83 -1.24 5.93 6.92
CA ILE A 83 -0.64 7.24 6.78
C ILE A 83 0.72 7.05 6.13
N SER A 84 0.95 7.69 4.99
CA SER A 84 2.21 7.59 4.25
C SER A 84 2.86 8.95 4.05
N GLY A 85 4.16 9.01 4.25
CA GLY A 85 5.00 10.07 3.72
C GLY A 85 5.57 9.69 2.36
N SER A 86 6.59 10.42 1.94
CA SER A 86 7.28 10.20 0.68
C SER A 86 8.06 8.87 0.68
N LYS A 87 8.04 8.16 -0.45
CA LYS A 87 8.61 6.81 -0.61
C LYS A 87 9.51 6.75 -1.84
N SER A 88 10.61 6.02 -1.75
CA SER A 88 11.52 5.84 -2.88
C SER A 88 12.08 4.43 -2.93
N PRO A 89 11.29 3.47 -3.48
CA PRO A 89 11.67 2.05 -3.48
C PRO A 89 13.00 1.80 -4.22
N ALA A 90 13.27 2.54 -5.31
CA ALA A 90 14.45 2.33 -6.14
C ALA A 90 15.66 3.21 -5.78
N ASN A 91 15.45 4.35 -5.11
CA ASN A 91 16.49 5.36 -4.91
C ASN A 91 16.95 5.43 -3.44
N PRO A 92 18.25 5.16 -3.17
CA PRO A 92 18.79 5.10 -1.81
C PRO A 92 18.81 6.45 -1.08
N TRP A 93 18.77 7.56 -1.79
CA TRP A 93 18.85 8.89 -1.18
C TRP A 93 17.57 9.70 -1.33
N GLY A 94 16.53 9.10 -1.93
CA GLY A 94 15.21 9.71 -2.09
C GLY A 94 15.27 10.91 -3.03
N GLU A 95 15.17 12.12 -2.48
CA GLU A 95 15.25 13.37 -3.26
C GLU A 95 16.66 13.99 -3.30
N TYR A 96 17.61 13.40 -2.58
CA TYR A 96 18.94 13.95 -2.37
C TYR A 96 19.98 13.27 -3.25
N ALA A 97 21.03 13.99 -3.62
CA ALA A 97 22.14 13.39 -4.36
C ALA A 97 23.08 12.58 -3.46
N THR A 98 23.14 12.94 -2.17
CA THR A 98 24.05 12.34 -1.18
C THR A 98 23.39 12.15 0.18
N TRP A 99 23.90 11.20 0.97
CA TRP A 99 23.47 10.97 2.36
C TRP A 99 23.59 12.21 3.27
N THR A 100 24.51 13.13 2.96
CA THR A 100 24.77 14.32 3.76
C THR A 100 23.72 15.42 3.59
N GLU A 101 23.04 15.49 2.45
CA GLU A 101 22.05 16.54 2.15
C GLU A 101 20.73 16.34 2.87
N GLY A 102 20.32 15.10 3.10
CA GLY A 102 19.02 14.77 3.69
C GLY A 102 18.95 14.89 5.20
N GLY A 103 20.07 15.14 5.88
CA GLY A 103 20.19 14.90 7.30
C GLY A 103 20.39 13.42 7.59
N GLN A 104 21.37 13.11 8.43
CA GLN A 104 21.72 11.73 8.76
C GLN A 104 20.62 11.08 9.62
N GLY A 105 20.33 9.81 9.36
CA GLY A 105 19.44 8.98 10.18
C GLY A 105 18.15 8.57 9.48
N THR A 106 17.30 7.84 10.20
CA THR A 106 15.98 7.46 9.71
C THR A 106 14.98 8.59 9.91
N LYS A 107 14.03 8.72 8.98
CA LYS A 107 12.95 9.71 9.05
C LYS A 107 11.60 8.99 9.15
N PHE A 108 10.60 9.67 9.68
CA PHE A 108 9.28 9.07 9.82
C PHE A 108 8.20 10.14 9.74
N LEU A 109 7.42 10.12 8.65
CA LEU A 109 6.27 10.98 8.42
C LEU A 109 6.57 12.47 8.65
N ASP A 110 7.76 12.92 8.23
CA ASP A 110 8.25 14.30 8.40
C ASP A 110 7.94 15.21 7.20
N ASP A 111 7.22 14.68 6.20
CA ASP A 111 6.72 15.47 5.07
C ASP A 111 5.65 16.47 5.53
N LYS A 112 5.63 17.68 4.93
CA LYS A 112 4.64 18.73 5.25
C LYS A 112 3.19 18.30 5.00
N ILE A 113 2.99 17.42 4.03
CA ILE A 113 1.72 16.84 3.64
C ILE A 113 1.91 15.33 3.67
N LEU A 114 0.94 14.61 4.21
CA LEU A 114 0.93 13.15 4.27
C LEU A 114 -0.26 12.60 3.48
N GLU A 115 -0.07 11.43 2.87
CA GLU A 115 -1.15 10.64 2.28
C GLU A 115 -1.94 9.94 3.38
N HIS A 116 -3.26 9.95 3.25
CA HIS A 116 -4.17 9.19 4.11
C HIS A 116 -5.01 8.24 3.25
N LYS A 117 -4.75 6.94 3.34
CA LYS A 117 -5.46 5.89 2.60
C LYS A 117 -6.41 5.14 3.53
N TYR A 118 -7.68 5.08 3.15
CA TYR A 118 -8.74 4.33 3.83
C TYR A 118 -9.21 3.24 2.88
N ASP A 119 -9.03 1.98 3.25
CA ASP A 119 -9.36 0.82 2.42
C ASP A 119 -10.38 -0.04 3.15
N PHE A 120 -11.54 -0.26 2.54
CA PHE A 120 -12.63 -1.07 3.08
C PHE A 120 -12.94 -2.21 2.12
N ASN A 121 -12.93 -3.44 2.62
CA ASN A 121 -13.31 -4.63 1.87
C ASN A 121 -14.43 -5.36 2.62
N LEU A 122 -15.43 -5.82 1.88
CA LEU A 122 -16.51 -6.65 2.38
C LEU A 122 -16.81 -7.76 1.38
N LYS A 123 -16.87 -8.99 1.85
CA LYS A 123 -17.30 -10.16 1.09
C LYS A 123 -18.43 -10.85 1.84
N VAL A 124 -19.52 -11.14 1.13
CA VAL A 124 -20.69 -11.83 1.66
C VAL A 124 -21.07 -12.96 0.72
N ASP A 125 -20.97 -14.18 1.23
CA ASP A 125 -21.34 -15.40 0.52
C ASP A 125 -22.65 -15.96 1.09
N TYR A 126 -23.59 -16.30 0.21
CA TYR A 126 -24.87 -16.92 0.54
C TYR A 126 -25.05 -18.25 -0.22
N PRO A 127 -24.62 -19.38 0.37
CA PRO A 127 -24.97 -20.73 -0.09
C PRO A 127 -26.46 -21.07 0.13
N PHE A 128 -27.09 -21.60 -0.91
CA PHE A 128 -28.45 -22.12 -0.92
C PHE A 128 -28.58 -23.30 -1.91
N TYR A 129 -28.79 -24.52 -1.40
CA TYR A 129 -29.05 -25.75 -2.18
C TYR A 129 -28.24 -25.92 -3.47
N GLY A 130 -26.90 -26.03 -3.34
CA GLY A 130 -26.00 -26.23 -4.49
C GLY A 130 -25.64 -24.96 -5.27
N LEU A 131 -26.36 -23.86 -5.06
CA LEU A 131 -26.03 -22.53 -5.54
C LEU A 131 -25.33 -21.71 -4.46
N LYS A 132 -24.25 -21.00 -4.80
CA LYS A 132 -23.58 -20.03 -3.93
C LYS A 132 -23.64 -18.68 -4.62
N ILE A 133 -24.31 -17.71 -4.02
CA ILE A 133 -24.24 -16.30 -4.45
C ILE A 133 -23.11 -15.65 -3.68
N PHE A 134 -22.19 -14.96 -4.36
CA PHE A 134 -21.10 -14.23 -3.74
C PHE A 134 -21.15 -12.76 -4.13
N ASN A 135 -20.93 -11.90 -3.14
CA ASN A 135 -20.89 -10.45 -3.31
C ASN A 135 -19.61 -9.92 -2.67
N GLY A 136 -18.92 -9.04 -3.39
CA GLY A 136 -17.71 -8.36 -2.93
C GLY A 136 -17.83 -6.86 -3.15
N MET A 137 -17.37 -6.08 -2.19
CA MET A 137 -17.26 -4.63 -2.27
C MET A 137 -15.89 -4.21 -1.76
N ASN A 138 -15.14 -3.49 -2.58
CA ASN A 138 -13.88 -2.87 -2.20
C ASN A 138 -14.01 -1.36 -2.44
N LEU A 139 -13.86 -0.56 -1.40
CA LEU A 139 -13.90 0.89 -1.45
C LEU A 139 -12.59 1.44 -0.91
N ARG A 140 -11.95 2.33 -1.65
CA ARG A 140 -10.73 3.00 -1.22
C ARG A 140 -10.83 4.49 -1.44
N TYR A 141 -10.54 5.26 -0.40
CA TYR A 141 -10.36 6.70 -0.51
C TYR A 141 -8.94 7.06 -0.09
N THR A 142 -8.26 7.81 -0.93
CA THR A 142 -6.88 8.26 -0.69
C THR A 142 -6.88 9.78 -0.75
N LYS A 143 -6.66 10.43 0.40
CA LYS A 143 -6.41 11.86 0.46
C LYS A 143 -4.93 12.15 0.28
N ASN A 144 -4.59 13.21 -0.45
CA ASN A 144 -3.20 13.59 -0.74
C ASN A 144 -2.37 12.43 -1.35
N LYS A 145 -2.94 11.78 -2.37
CA LYS A 145 -2.37 10.61 -3.04
C LYS A 145 -0.90 10.81 -3.39
N LEU A 146 -0.11 9.75 -3.20
CA LEU A 146 1.26 9.67 -3.67
C LEU A 146 1.33 9.77 -5.20
N GLU A 147 2.02 10.79 -5.69
CA GLU A 147 2.31 10.96 -7.11
C GLU A 147 3.80 10.78 -7.37
N LEU A 148 4.10 10.25 -8.57
CA LEU A 148 5.46 10.09 -9.02
C LEU A 148 6.01 11.46 -9.47
N VAL A 149 7.09 11.91 -8.85
CA VAL A 149 7.74 13.18 -9.15
C VAL A 149 9.21 12.97 -9.49
N ASP A 150 9.74 13.85 -10.34
CA ASP A 150 11.16 13.86 -10.67
C ASP A 150 11.97 14.32 -9.43
N THR A 151 13.15 13.73 -9.28
CA THR A 151 14.12 14.08 -8.25
C THR A 151 15.25 14.89 -8.87
N ASN A 152 15.88 15.76 -8.09
CA ASN A 152 17.04 16.52 -8.54
C ASN A 152 18.31 15.84 -8.02
N ASP A 153 18.49 14.57 -8.37
CA ASP A 153 19.62 13.74 -7.96
C ASP A 153 20.47 13.28 -9.16
N ASN A 154 21.54 12.54 -8.89
CA ASN A 154 22.45 12.02 -9.91
C ASN A 154 21.98 10.70 -10.53
N TYR A 155 20.80 10.19 -10.16
CA TYR A 155 20.33 8.84 -10.50
C TYR A 155 19.13 8.85 -11.44
N ASP A 156 18.49 10.00 -11.66
CA ASP A 156 17.32 10.18 -12.54
C ASP A 156 16.17 9.22 -12.14
N MET A 157 16.09 8.89 -10.85
CA MET A 157 15.10 7.96 -10.31
C MET A 157 13.99 8.73 -9.61
N LYS A 158 12.82 8.72 -10.23
CA LYS A 158 11.61 9.34 -9.67
C LYS A 158 11.25 8.77 -8.30
N MET A 159 10.50 9.55 -7.53
CA MET A 159 10.03 9.15 -6.21
C MET A 159 8.54 9.43 -6.01
N PHE A 160 7.93 8.77 -5.05
CA PHE A 160 6.54 9.01 -4.68
C PHE A 160 6.46 10.07 -3.58
N LYS A 161 5.71 11.15 -3.83
CA LYS A 161 5.46 12.22 -2.84
C LYS A 161 3.96 12.46 -2.64
N PRO A 162 3.52 12.74 -1.39
CA PRO A 162 2.15 13.17 -1.14
C PRO A 162 1.83 14.44 -1.94
N SER A 163 0.70 14.43 -2.64
CA SER A 163 0.23 15.55 -3.45
C SER A 163 -0.96 16.26 -2.80
N ASN A 164 -1.59 17.23 -3.48
CA ASN A 164 -2.87 17.82 -3.08
C ASN A 164 -4.06 17.18 -3.81
N LYS A 165 -3.86 16.01 -4.44
CA LYS A 165 -4.91 15.30 -5.17
C LYS A 165 -5.47 14.19 -4.33
N ASP A 166 -6.78 14.03 -4.42
CA ASP A 166 -7.49 12.93 -3.80
C ASP A 166 -7.92 11.92 -4.86
N GLU A 167 -8.05 10.67 -4.46
CA GLU A 167 -8.52 9.59 -5.30
C GLU A 167 -9.58 8.76 -4.58
N PHE A 168 -10.63 8.38 -5.31
CA PHE A 168 -11.61 7.41 -4.85
C PHE A 168 -11.68 6.25 -5.82
N TYR A 169 -11.56 5.04 -5.30
CA TYR A 169 -11.67 3.78 -6.03
C TYR A 169 -12.79 2.95 -5.45
N TYR A 170 -13.57 2.31 -6.32
CA TYR A 170 -14.59 1.37 -5.92
C TYR A 170 -14.63 0.17 -6.88
N ASN A 171 -14.91 -1.00 -6.33
CA ASN A 171 -15.14 -2.21 -7.07
C ASN A 171 -16.26 -3.01 -6.41
N PHE A 172 -17.25 -3.39 -7.22
CA PHE A 172 -18.34 -4.25 -6.80
C PHE A 172 -18.29 -5.52 -7.65
N ASN A 173 -18.34 -6.67 -6.99
CA ASN A 173 -18.37 -7.96 -7.63
C ASN A 173 -19.62 -8.70 -7.16
N ILE A 174 -20.40 -9.23 -8.10
CA ILE A 174 -21.55 -10.08 -7.82
C ILE A 174 -21.44 -11.27 -8.75
N GLY A 175 -21.63 -12.46 -8.21
CA GLY A 175 -21.63 -13.67 -9.00
C GLY A 175 -22.33 -14.83 -8.32
N ALA A 176 -22.44 -15.92 -9.07
CA ALA A 176 -23.02 -17.16 -8.57
C ALA A 176 -22.18 -18.35 -9.05
N GLU A 177 -22.03 -19.34 -8.18
CA GLU A 177 -21.39 -20.62 -8.45
C GLU A 177 -22.41 -21.73 -8.19
N TYR A 178 -22.61 -22.63 -9.14
CA TYR A 178 -23.46 -23.81 -8.97
C TYR A 178 -22.59 -25.07 -8.98
N ARG A 179 -22.76 -25.93 -7.96
CA ARG A 179 -22.05 -27.21 -7.87
C ARG A 179 -23.00 -28.34 -8.27
N PHE A 180 -22.59 -29.08 -9.30
CA PHE A 180 -23.23 -30.33 -9.74
C PHE A 180 -22.84 -31.51 -8.85
#